data_AF-A0A3C1X9Z0-F1
#
_entry.id   AF-A0A3C1X9Z0-F1
#
_cell.length_a   1.000
_cell.length_b   1.000
_cell.length_c   1.000
_cell.angle_alpha   90.00
_cell.angle_beta   90.00
_cell.angle_gamma   90.00
#
_symmetry.space_group_name_H-M   'P 1'
#
loop_
_entity.id
_entity.type
_entity.pdbx_description
1 polymer ?
#
loop_
_entity_poly.entity_id
_entity_poly.type
_entity_poly.pdbx_seq_one_letter_code
_entity_poly.pdbx_strand_id
1 'polypeptide(L)'
;TGIERAEIFSAHLQDQVGLLFFLQHDPQVPESIRREACEWGWCRDEFPETGGQPPELYLREGRRMQGLHISIQRDSEHAPNDARALLHCDSIAVGDYGHNCHGTGREGTRFLGKHTGEFYQQTPPMQIPYGVIVPRQTENLLVPVAVSSSHVGYSALRYEPIRMSLGQAAGFAAAQAIRDQTPVQQLHVPALQLKLISQGSAVIYVSDVAPQHPDFAAVQWWGLLGGLHGLAATPEPANLRGPRLTGQYFAEFPLHAAELSLPLTA
;
A
#
# COMPACT_ATOMS: atom_id res chain seq x y z
N THR A 1 -18.29 -13.29 -19.22
CA THR A 1 -19.36 -14.18 -18.68
C THR A 1 -18.74 -15.18 -17.70
N GLY A 2 -19.49 -16.15 -17.15
CA GLY A 2 -18.88 -17.22 -16.32
C GLY A 2 -17.92 -18.13 -17.12
N ILE A 3 -18.27 -18.41 -18.38
CA ILE A 3 -17.47 -19.24 -19.30
C ILE A 3 -16.12 -18.59 -19.59
N GLU A 4 -16.11 -17.32 -19.98
CA GLU A 4 -14.89 -16.55 -20.25
C GLU A 4 -13.94 -16.50 -19.04
N ARG A 5 -14.47 -16.41 -17.81
CA ARG A 5 -13.65 -16.43 -16.58
C ARG A 5 -12.98 -17.79 -16.37
N ALA A 6 -13.69 -18.89 -16.63
CA ALA A 6 -13.15 -20.24 -16.50
C ALA A 6 -12.06 -20.51 -17.55
N GLU A 7 -12.22 -19.99 -18.76
CA GLU A 7 -11.20 -20.05 -19.81
C GLU A 7 -9.93 -19.28 -19.42
N ILE A 8 -10.08 -18.04 -18.92
CA ILE A 8 -8.95 -17.24 -18.42
C ILE A 8 -8.24 -17.93 -17.26
N PHE A 9 -9.01 -18.47 -16.31
CA PHE A 9 -8.45 -19.22 -15.17
C PHE A 9 -7.65 -20.43 -15.65
N SER A 10 -8.23 -21.23 -16.54
CA SER A 10 -7.59 -22.44 -17.07
C SER A 10 -6.31 -22.10 -17.84
N ALA A 11 -6.33 -21.05 -18.66
CA ALA A 11 -5.16 -20.59 -19.40
C ALA A 11 -4.04 -20.12 -18.47
N HIS A 12 -4.37 -19.35 -17.43
CA HIS A 12 -3.38 -18.89 -16.45
C HIS A 12 -2.80 -20.07 -15.65
N LEU A 13 -3.64 -20.99 -15.19
CA LEU A 13 -3.19 -22.19 -14.48
C LEU A 13 -2.26 -23.05 -15.35
N GLN A 14 -2.63 -23.28 -16.62
CA GLN A 14 -1.80 -24.03 -17.56
C GLN A 14 -0.44 -23.38 -17.78
N ASP A 15 -0.38 -22.05 -17.91
CA ASP A 15 0.87 -21.31 -18.04
C ASP A 15 1.76 -21.48 -16.79
N GLN A 16 1.21 -21.28 -15.60
CA GLN A 16 1.97 -21.38 -14.35
C GLN A 16 2.44 -22.81 -14.04
N VAL A 17 1.55 -23.81 -14.20
CA VAL A 17 1.90 -25.23 -14.03
C VAL A 17 2.87 -25.69 -15.12
N GLY A 18 2.68 -25.21 -16.36
CA GLY A 18 3.59 -25.48 -17.47
C GLY A 18 5.00 -24.94 -17.23
N LEU A 19 5.12 -23.75 -16.62
CA LEU A 19 6.41 -23.20 -16.22
C LEU A 19 7.09 -24.06 -15.16
N LEU A 20 6.37 -24.50 -14.12
CA LEU A 20 6.90 -25.42 -13.11
C LEU A 20 7.38 -26.74 -13.75
N PHE A 21 6.56 -27.32 -14.64
CA PHE A 21 6.92 -28.54 -15.36
C PHE A 21 8.18 -28.34 -16.23
N PHE A 22 8.27 -27.23 -16.96
CA PHE A 22 9.46 -26.87 -17.74
C PHE A 22 10.71 -26.77 -16.86
N LEU A 23 10.62 -26.09 -15.71
CA LEU A 23 11.72 -25.96 -14.77
C LEU A 23 12.17 -27.31 -14.17
N GLN A 24 11.26 -28.26 -14.00
CA GLN A 24 11.56 -29.58 -13.44
C GLN A 24 12.15 -30.55 -14.49
N HIS A 25 11.74 -30.45 -15.75
CA HIS A 25 11.96 -31.52 -16.73
C HIS A 25 12.78 -31.15 -17.96
N ASP A 26 12.93 -29.87 -18.32
CA ASP A 26 13.64 -29.51 -19.54
C ASP A 26 15.17 -29.63 -19.37
N PRO A 27 15.87 -30.45 -20.20
CA PRO A 27 17.31 -30.67 -20.06
C PRO A 27 18.17 -29.40 -20.27
N GLN A 28 17.63 -28.34 -20.87
CA GLN A 28 18.31 -27.05 -21.06
C GLN A 28 18.36 -26.21 -19.77
N VAL A 29 17.48 -26.48 -18.79
CA VAL A 29 17.52 -25.81 -17.47
C VAL A 29 18.68 -26.41 -16.65
N PRO A 30 19.59 -25.64 -16.03
CA PRO A 30 20.70 -26.19 -15.25
C PRO A 30 20.28 -27.22 -14.19
N GLU A 31 21.05 -28.29 -14.02
CA GLU A 31 20.70 -29.41 -13.13
C GLU A 31 20.43 -28.99 -11.68
N SER A 32 21.19 -28.03 -11.15
CA SER A 32 20.99 -27.51 -9.79
C SER A 32 19.61 -26.89 -9.62
N ILE A 33 19.14 -26.13 -10.62
CA ILE A 33 17.81 -25.49 -10.62
C ILE A 33 16.72 -26.55 -10.76
N ARG A 34 16.89 -27.52 -11.67
CA ARG A 34 15.90 -28.60 -11.83
C ARG A 34 15.72 -29.40 -10.55
N ARG A 35 16.82 -29.76 -9.89
CA ARG A 35 16.79 -30.51 -8.62
C ARG A 35 16.00 -29.77 -7.54
N GLU A 36 16.24 -28.47 -7.39
CA GLU A 36 15.48 -27.62 -6.47
C GLU A 36 14.01 -27.52 -6.88
N ALA A 37 13.73 -27.25 -8.16
CA ALA A 37 12.38 -27.12 -8.68
C ALA A 37 11.54 -28.39 -8.50
N CYS A 38 12.16 -29.58 -8.51
CA CYS A 38 11.48 -30.86 -8.23
C CYS A 38 10.99 -30.99 -6.78
N GLU A 39 11.46 -30.15 -5.86
CA GLU A 39 10.93 -30.05 -4.50
C GLU A 39 9.69 -29.16 -4.43
N TRP A 40 9.44 -28.34 -5.45
CA TRP A 40 8.30 -27.43 -5.51
C TRP A 40 7.05 -28.16 -6.00
N GLY A 41 5.91 -27.70 -5.49
CA GLY A 41 4.60 -28.19 -5.87
C GLY A 41 3.52 -27.46 -5.11
N TRP A 42 2.30 -27.96 -5.19
CA TRP A 42 1.21 -27.42 -4.40
C TRP A 42 1.42 -27.67 -2.91
N CYS A 43 0.86 -26.77 -2.08
CA CYS A 43 0.80 -26.99 -0.66
C CYS A 43 -0.03 -28.25 -0.37
N ARG A 44 0.45 -29.13 0.52
CA ARG A 44 -0.19 -30.44 0.73
C ARG A 44 -1.40 -30.38 1.67
N ASP A 45 -1.46 -29.35 2.50
CA ASP A 45 -2.43 -29.16 3.57
C ASP A 45 -3.38 -27.97 3.34
N GLU A 46 -3.13 -27.13 2.33
CA GLU A 46 -4.10 -26.14 1.86
C GLU A 46 -4.89 -26.68 0.65
N PHE A 47 -6.19 -26.34 0.57
CA PHE A 47 -7.08 -26.73 -0.54
C PHE A 47 -7.06 -28.23 -0.88
N PRO A 48 -7.25 -29.15 0.09
CA PRO A 48 -7.21 -30.59 -0.17
C PRO A 48 -8.27 -31.05 -1.19
N GLU A 49 -9.40 -30.37 -1.27
CA GLU A 49 -10.49 -30.65 -2.21
C GLU A 49 -10.12 -30.45 -3.68
N THR A 50 -9.10 -29.65 -3.98
CA THR A 50 -8.55 -29.42 -5.32
C THR A 50 -7.16 -30.02 -5.50
N GLY A 51 -6.70 -30.85 -4.55
CA GLY A 51 -5.36 -31.44 -4.58
C GLY A 51 -4.24 -30.42 -4.39
N GLY A 52 -4.50 -29.34 -3.63
CA GLY A 52 -3.54 -28.28 -3.33
C GLY A 52 -3.61 -27.07 -4.26
N GLN A 53 -4.44 -27.12 -5.31
CA GLN A 53 -4.56 -26.02 -6.27
C GLN A 53 -5.44 -24.89 -5.71
N PRO A 54 -4.96 -23.64 -5.63
CA PRO A 54 -5.78 -22.52 -5.17
C PRO A 54 -7.04 -22.31 -6.04
N PRO A 55 -8.20 -22.01 -5.43
CA PRO A 55 -9.47 -21.86 -6.16
C PRO A 55 -9.59 -20.54 -6.93
N GLU A 56 -8.74 -19.55 -6.62
CA GLU A 56 -8.81 -18.21 -7.18
C GLU A 56 -7.44 -17.73 -7.69
N LEU A 57 -7.47 -16.87 -8.71
CA LEU A 57 -6.28 -16.18 -9.18
C LEU A 57 -5.93 -15.02 -8.24
N TYR A 58 -4.64 -14.77 -8.07
CA TYR A 58 -4.17 -13.56 -7.40
C TYR A 58 -4.39 -12.33 -8.30
N LEU A 59 -5.52 -11.66 -8.13
CA LEU A 59 -5.90 -10.46 -8.89
C LEU A 59 -5.54 -9.19 -8.13
N ARG A 60 -4.71 -8.33 -8.75
CA ARG A 60 -4.28 -7.04 -8.17
C ARG A 60 -5.06 -5.83 -8.66
N GLU A 61 -6.04 -6.04 -9.54
CA GLU A 61 -6.93 -5.01 -10.08
C GLU A 61 -8.39 -5.42 -9.93
N GLY A 62 -9.24 -4.43 -9.69
CA GLY A 62 -10.65 -4.66 -9.47
C GLY A 62 -11.45 -3.36 -9.52
N ARG A 63 -12.76 -3.48 -9.28
CA ARG A 63 -13.62 -2.31 -9.13
C ARG A 63 -13.27 -1.61 -7.82
N ARG A 64 -13.24 -0.29 -7.88
CA ARG A 64 -12.97 0.60 -6.74
C ARG A 64 -14.20 1.46 -6.50
N MET A 65 -14.45 1.78 -5.24
CA MET A 65 -15.50 2.72 -4.87
C MET A 65 -15.15 4.15 -5.30
N GLN A 66 -16.15 5.01 -5.44
CA GLN A 66 -15.97 6.46 -5.44
C GLN A 66 -16.32 6.99 -4.05
N GLY A 67 -15.30 7.42 -3.32
CA GLY A 67 -15.39 7.92 -1.96
C GLY A 67 -15.35 9.45 -1.90
N LEU A 68 -15.37 9.97 -0.68
CA LEU A 68 -15.28 11.41 -0.42
C LEU A 68 -13.93 11.98 -0.88
N HIS A 69 -12.85 11.21 -0.74
CA HIS A 69 -11.54 11.47 -1.33
C HIS A 69 -11.18 10.39 -2.34
N ILE A 70 -10.72 10.76 -3.53
CA ILE A 70 -10.19 9.81 -4.51
C ILE A 70 -8.67 9.91 -4.45
N SER A 71 -8.00 8.88 -3.92
CA SER A 71 -6.55 8.89 -3.85
C SER A 71 -5.91 8.87 -5.25
N ILE A 72 -5.02 9.81 -5.51
CA ILE A 72 -4.29 9.98 -6.77
C ILE A 72 -2.78 10.03 -6.51
N GLN A 73 -1.99 9.89 -7.58
CA GLN A 73 -0.52 9.95 -7.50
C GLN A 73 -0.01 11.17 -6.74
N ARG A 74 -0.66 12.33 -6.96
CA ARG A 74 -0.30 13.59 -6.33
C ARG A 74 -0.33 13.55 -4.79
N ASP A 75 -1.21 12.73 -4.18
CA ASP A 75 -1.33 12.63 -2.73
C ASP A 75 -0.07 12.05 -2.07
N SER A 76 0.74 11.30 -2.84
CA SER A 76 2.00 10.71 -2.41
C SER A 76 3.22 11.39 -3.00
N GLU A 77 3.06 12.54 -3.67
CA GLU A 77 4.18 13.38 -4.08
C GLU A 77 4.61 14.29 -2.92
N HIS A 78 5.88 14.69 -2.94
CA HIS A 78 6.40 15.67 -1.99
C HIS A 78 5.55 16.95 -2.01
N ALA A 79 5.23 17.48 -0.82
CA ALA A 79 4.66 18.80 -0.71
C ALA A 79 5.66 19.87 -1.21
N PRO A 80 5.19 21.03 -1.69
CA PRO A 80 6.06 22.06 -2.23
C PRO A 80 7.16 22.47 -1.23
N ASN A 81 8.43 22.28 -1.62
CA ASN A 81 9.61 22.53 -0.79
C ASN A 81 9.64 21.75 0.53
N ASP A 82 9.08 20.54 0.55
CA ASP A 82 8.99 19.69 1.73
C ASP A 82 9.55 18.28 1.46
N ALA A 83 10.17 17.67 2.46
CA ALA A 83 10.56 16.26 2.43
C ALA A 83 9.36 15.31 2.56
N ARG A 84 8.23 15.77 3.11
CA ARG A 84 7.03 14.95 3.34
C ARG A 84 6.09 14.96 2.14
N ALA A 85 5.20 13.97 2.06
CA ALA A 85 4.11 13.93 1.08
C ALA A 85 3.12 15.10 1.28
N LEU A 86 2.09 15.23 0.44
CA LEU A 86 1.02 16.18 0.71
C LEU A 86 0.35 15.93 2.07
N LEU A 87 0.10 17.02 2.80
CA LEU A 87 -0.56 16.99 4.09
C LEU A 87 -2.05 16.63 3.91
N HIS A 88 -2.48 15.59 4.62
CA HIS A 88 -3.89 15.24 4.75
C HIS A 88 -4.27 15.23 6.24
N CYS A 89 -4.84 16.34 6.72
CA CYS A 89 -5.19 16.51 8.14
C CYS A 89 -6.29 15.54 8.62
N ASP A 90 -7.02 14.91 7.71
CA ASP A 90 -8.01 13.87 7.96
C ASP A 90 -7.45 12.45 7.80
N SER A 91 -6.12 12.29 7.87
CA SER A 91 -5.45 10.99 7.79
C SER A 91 -5.89 10.00 8.86
N ILE A 92 -6.06 8.74 8.46
CA ILE A 92 -6.39 7.61 9.34
C ILE A 92 -5.38 6.46 9.26
N ALA A 93 -4.42 6.55 8.34
CA ALA A 93 -3.39 5.56 8.12
C ALA A 93 -2.23 6.19 7.35
N VAL A 94 -1.09 5.48 7.35
CA VAL A 94 0.10 5.85 6.59
C VAL A 94 0.41 4.73 5.61
N GLY A 95 0.89 5.10 4.42
CA GLY A 95 1.53 4.18 3.49
C GLY A 95 2.92 4.69 3.13
N ASP A 96 3.82 3.78 2.76
CA ASP A 96 5.17 4.12 2.30
C ASP A 96 5.52 3.42 0.99
N TYR A 97 4.54 2.74 0.37
CA TYR A 97 4.76 1.99 -0.84
C TYR A 97 4.69 2.86 -2.10
N GLY A 98 5.79 2.89 -2.87
CA GLY A 98 5.84 3.62 -4.14
C GLY A 98 4.89 3.07 -5.20
N HIS A 99 4.57 3.87 -6.20
CA HIS A 99 3.72 3.42 -7.30
C HIS A 99 4.45 2.42 -8.19
N ASN A 100 3.81 1.28 -8.47
CA ASN A 100 4.31 0.33 -9.44
C ASN A 100 3.22 -0.25 -10.35
N CYS A 101 3.52 -0.29 -11.64
CA CYS A 101 2.71 -0.96 -12.64
C CYS A 101 3.63 -1.87 -13.46
N HIS A 102 3.26 -3.13 -13.65
CA HIS A 102 4.06 -4.13 -14.37
C HIS A 102 3.77 -4.17 -15.87
N GLY A 103 3.11 -3.13 -16.41
CA GLY A 103 2.73 -3.04 -17.81
C GLY A 103 1.58 -3.97 -18.20
N THR A 104 0.90 -3.63 -19.30
CA THR A 104 -0.23 -4.40 -19.84
C THR A 104 -0.02 -4.84 -21.29
N GLY A 105 1.11 -4.46 -21.88
CA GLY A 105 1.44 -4.72 -23.27
C GLY A 105 2.95 -4.84 -23.44
N ARG A 106 3.38 -5.44 -24.53
CA ARG A 106 4.78 -5.80 -24.74
C ARG A 106 5.17 -5.68 -26.20
N GLU A 107 6.26 -4.98 -26.46
CA GLU A 107 6.87 -4.86 -27.78
C GLU A 107 8.27 -5.50 -27.76
N GLY A 108 8.61 -6.33 -28.75
CA GLY A 108 9.94 -6.95 -28.87
C GLY A 108 10.12 -8.33 -28.22
N THR A 109 11.35 -8.83 -28.19
CA THR A 109 11.70 -10.22 -27.78
C THR A 109 11.54 -10.45 -26.29
N ARG A 110 11.24 -11.68 -25.82
CA ARG A 110 10.91 -12.06 -24.40
C ARG A 110 11.76 -11.39 -23.30
N PHE A 111 13.03 -11.12 -23.57
CA PHE A 111 13.98 -10.63 -22.57
C PHE A 111 14.43 -9.18 -22.78
N LEU A 112 14.25 -8.62 -23.99
CA LEU A 112 14.72 -7.26 -24.33
C LEU A 112 13.59 -6.36 -24.83
N GLY A 113 12.35 -6.78 -24.60
CA GLY A 113 11.16 -6.04 -25.00
C GLY A 113 10.89 -4.87 -24.06
N LYS A 114 10.09 -3.91 -24.54
CA LYS A 114 9.55 -2.81 -23.73
C LYS A 114 8.14 -3.17 -23.27
N HIS A 115 7.80 -2.81 -22.03
CA HIS A 115 6.47 -2.98 -21.51
C HIS A 115 5.68 -1.67 -21.62
N THR A 116 4.53 -1.72 -22.28
CA THR A 116 3.60 -0.59 -22.37
C THR A 116 2.90 -0.41 -21.02
N GLY A 117 2.98 0.80 -20.47
CA GLY A 117 2.35 1.15 -19.19
C GLY A 117 3.08 0.66 -17.95
N GLU A 118 4.30 0.12 -18.08
CA GLU A 118 5.16 -0.19 -16.94
C GLU A 118 5.81 1.08 -16.39
N PHE A 119 5.78 1.24 -15.06
CA PHE A 119 6.52 2.28 -14.37
C PHE A 119 6.72 1.93 -12.90
N TYR A 120 7.75 2.53 -12.31
CA TYR A 120 8.08 2.43 -10.90
C TYR A 120 8.46 3.83 -10.41
N GLN A 121 7.76 4.33 -9.39
CA GLN A 121 7.97 5.65 -8.84
C GLN A 121 8.06 5.54 -7.32
N GLN A 122 9.20 5.94 -6.77
CA GLN A 122 9.37 6.08 -5.33
C GLN A 122 8.60 7.29 -4.84
N THR A 123 8.04 7.20 -3.62
CA THR A 123 7.27 8.25 -2.98
C THR A 123 7.73 8.39 -1.53
N PRO A 124 7.68 9.60 -0.93
CA PRO A 124 7.75 9.73 0.52
C PRO A 124 6.59 8.96 1.20
N PRO A 125 6.70 8.64 2.50
CA PRO A 125 5.58 8.15 3.28
C PRO A 125 4.43 9.14 3.21
N MET A 126 3.25 8.61 2.92
CA MET A 126 2.04 9.36 2.60
C MET A 126 0.97 9.12 3.66
N GLN A 127 0.20 10.16 3.91
CA GLN A 127 -1.00 10.07 4.73
C GLN A 127 -2.18 9.58 3.88
N ILE A 128 -3.02 8.72 4.44
CA ILE A 128 -4.21 8.19 3.77
C ILE A 128 -5.45 8.82 4.43
N PRO A 129 -6.15 9.74 3.75
CA PRO A 129 -7.30 10.45 4.33
C PRO A 129 -8.50 9.54 4.52
N TYR A 130 -9.31 9.82 5.56
CA TYR A 130 -10.53 9.07 5.89
C TYR A 130 -11.48 8.91 4.71
N GLY A 131 -11.60 9.94 3.86
CA GLY A 131 -12.47 9.94 2.70
C GLY A 131 -12.20 8.81 1.68
N VAL A 132 -11.04 8.17 1.72
CA VAL A 132 -10.65 7.05 0.85
C VAL A 132 -11.50 5.79 1.12
N ILE A 133 -11.98 5.59 2.35
CA ILE A 133 -12.79 4.43 2.73
C ILE A 133 -14.29 4.72 2.83
N VAL A 134 -14.71 5.97 2.64
CA VAL A 134 -16.08 6.46 2.86
C VAL A 134 -16.78 6.72 1.53
N PRO A 135 -17.86 6.00 1.17
CA PRO A 135 -18.58 6.20 -0.09
C PRO A 135 -19.36 7.50 -0.09
N ARG A 136 -19.56 8.10 -1.28
CA ARG A 136 -20.30 9.37 -1.43
C ARG A 136 -21.79 9.28 -1.07
N GLN A 137 -22.43 8.14 -1.36
CA GLN A 137 -23.89 8.03 -1.35
C GLN A 137 -24.43 6.94 -0.41
N THR A 138 -23.63 5.92 -0.10
CA THR A 138 -24.09 4.77 0.69
C THR A 138 -23.75 4.97 2.16
N GLU A 139 -24.75 5.26 2.98
CA GLU A 139 -24.56 5.30 4.44
C GLU A 139 -24.31 3.89 5.00
N ASN A 140 -23.74 3.81 6.22
CA ASN A 140 -23.45 2.56 6.93
C ASN A 140 -22.54 1.57 6.19
N LEU A 141 -21.71 2.07 5.27
CA LEU A 141 -20.73 1.28 4.54
C LEU A 141 -19.35 1.94 4.65
N LEU A 142 -18.36 1.15 5.06
CA LEU A 142 -16.94 1.51 5.01
C LEU A 142 -16.21 0.44 4.18
N VAL A 143 -15.30 0.87 3.32
CA VAL A 143 -14.65 -0.03 2.35
C VAL A 143 -13.13 0.13 2.43
N PRO A 144 -12.44 -0.68 3.28
CA PRO A 144 -11.00 -0.56 3.51
C PRO A 144 -10.12 -1.27 2.46
N VAL A 145 -10.70 -2.02 1.52
CA VAL A 145 -9.96 -2.81 0.52
C VAL A 145 -10.17 -2.28 -0.90
N ALA A 146 -11.42 -2.21 -1.37
CA ALA A 146 -11.78 -1.63 -2.66
C ALA A 146 -11.89 -0.09 -2.58
N VAL A 147 -10.87 0.51 -1.95
CA VAL A 147 -10.80 1.92 -1.57
C VAL A 147 -10.95 2.86 -2.75
N SER A 148 -11.27 4.12 -2.45
CA SER A 148 -11.39 5.14 -3.47
C SER A 148 -10.05 5.66 -3.93
N SER A 149 -9.67 5.27 -5.15
CA SER A 149 -8.42 5.72 -5.77
C SER A 149 -8.51 5.67 -7.29
N SER A 150 -7.66 6.47 -7.93
CA SER A 150 -7.28 6.26 -9.33
C SER A 150 -6.52 4.94 -9.49
N HIS A 151 -6.32 4.51 -10.73
CA HIS A 151 -5.55 3.31 -11.03
C HIS A 151 -4.09 3.43 -10.56
N VAL A 152 -3.46 4.60 -10.77
CA VAL A 152 -2.09 4.87 -10.31
C VAL A 152 -2.04 4.96 -8.77
N GLY A 153 -2.94 5.73 -8.14
CA GLY A 153 -2.98 5.84 -6.68
C GLY A 153 -3.17 4.50 -5.98
N TYR A 154 -3.99 3.60 -6.54
CA TYR A 154 -4.23 2.27 -5.96
C TYR A 154 -2.95 1.43 -5.82
N SER A 155 -1.99 1.62 -6.71
CA SER A 155 -0.74 0.85 -6.70
C SER A 155 0.05 1.04 -5.39
N ALA A 156 -0.09 2.20 -4.74
CA ALA A 156 0.51 2.51 -3.44
C ALA A 156 -0.32 2.02 -2.24
N LEU A 157 -1.64 1.89 -2.39
CA LEU A 157 -2.56 1.57 -1.28
C LEU A 157 -2.86 0.08 -1.11
N ARG A 158 -2.53 -0.75 -2.11
CA ARG A 158 -2.94 -2.17 -2.18
C ARG A 158 -2.12 -3.13 -1.30
N TYR A 159 -1.23 -2.61 -0.47
CA TYR A 159 -0.36 -3.39 0.42
C TYR A 159 -1.12 -3.86 1.66
N GLU A 160 -0.85 -5.09 2.09
CA GLU A 160 -1.52 -5.72 3.23
C GLU A 160 -1.40 -4.90 4.52
N PRO A 161 -0.23 -4.34 4.91
CA PRO A 161 -0.12 -3.48 6.10
C PRO A 161 -1.01 -2.23 6.03
N ILE A 162 -1.15 -1.64 4.84
CA ILE A 162 -2.02 -0.47 4.62
C ILE A 162 -3.49 -0.90 4.78
N ARG A 163 -3.89 -2.01 4.16
CA ARG A 163 -5.25 -2.55 4.28
C ARG A 163 -5.61 -2.91 5.72
N MET A 164 -4.66 -3.43 6.49
CA MET A 164 -4.85 -3.70 7.92
C MET A 164 -5.11 -2.41 8.71
N SER A 165 -4.31 -1.36 8.48
CA SER A 165 -4.51 -0.04 9.11
C SER A 165 -5.87 0.57 8.74
N LEU A 166 -6.25 0.50 7.45
CA LEU A 166 -7.56 0.97 6.99
C LEU A 166 -8.71 0.13 7.57
N GLY A 167 -8.53 -1.17 7.73
CA GLY A 167 -9.50 -2.05 8.39
C GLY A 167 -9.70 -1.70 9.86
N GLN A 168 -8.62 -1.41 10.59
CA GLN A 168 -8.69 -0.94 11.97
C GLN A 168 -9.43 0.41 12.06
N ALA A 169 -9.07 1.37 11.20
CA ALA A 169 -9.76 2.66 11.13
C ALA A 169 -11.24 2.50 10.79
N ALA A 170 -11.59 1.62 9.85
CA ALA A 170 -12.97 1.32 9.52
C ALA A 170 -13.75 0.75 10.72
N GLY A 171 -13.13 -0.16 11.49
CA GLY A 171 -13.74 -0.72 12.70
C GLY A 171 -14.02 0.35 13.76
N PHE A 172 -13.07 1.23 14.05
CA PHE A 172 -13.28 2.34 14.99
C PHE A 172 -14.27 3.37 14.48
N ALA A 173 -14.25 3.68 13.19
CA ALA A 173 -15.21 4.59 12.56
C ALA A 173 -16.64 4.05 12.67
N ALA A 174 -16.85 2.76 12.40
CA ALA A 174 -18.15 2.11 12.57
C ALA A 174 -18.64 2.15 14.03
N ALA A 175 -17.75 1.83 14.98
CA ALA A 175 -18.09 1.90 16.40
C ALA A 175 -18.45 3.32 16.86
N GLN A 176 -17.74 4.34 16.36
CA GLN A 176 -18.04 5.73 16.65
C GLN A 176 -19.36 6.18 15.99
N ALA A 177 -19.60 5.84 14.72
CA ALA A 177 -20.84 6.16 14.00
C ALA A 177 -22.08 5.64 14.75
N ILE A 178 -22.02 4.41 15.28
CA ILE A 178 -23.10 3.82 16.09
C ILE A 178 -23.32 4.61 17.38
N ARG A 179 -22.25 4.97 18.10
CA ARG A 179 -22.36 5.74 19.36
C ARG A 179 -22.90 7.15 19.14
N ASP A 180 -22.40 7.81 18.12
CA ASP A 180 -22.73 9.21 17.82
C ASP A 180 -24.07 9.32 17.06
N GLN A 181 -24.64 8.19 16.63
CA GLN A 181 -25.83 8.10 15.78
C GLN A 181 -25.70 8.95 14.50
N THR A 182 -24.50 8.96 13.92
CA THR A 182 -24.19 9.71 12.70
C THR A 182 -23.85 8.76 11.55
N PRO A 183 -24.18 9.11 10.30
CA PRO A 183 -23.68 8.38 9.15
C PRO A 183 -22.15 8.53 9.07
N VAL A 184 -21.48 7.52 8.51
CA VAL A 184 -20.01 7.48 8.40
C VAL A 184 -19.41 8.67 7.62
N GLN A 185 -20.21 9.32 6.78
CA GLN A 185 -19.87 10.56 6.05
C GLN A 185 -19.78 11.79 6.94
N GLN A 186 -20.45 11.80 8.10
CA GLN A 186 -20.53 12.93 9.03
C GLN A 186 -19.79 12.64 10.35
N LEU A 187 -18.92 11.64 10.34
CA LEU A 187 -18.15 11.26 11.52
C LEU A 187 -17.22 12.41 11.96
N HIS A 188 -17.10 12.61 13.27
CA HIS A 188 -16.09 13.52 13.81
C HIS A 188 -14.69 12.87 13.72
N VAL A 189 -14.02 13.09 12.58
CA VAL A 189 -12.71 12.48 12.25
C VAL A 189 -11.63 12.73 13.31
N PRO A 190 -11.50 13.92 13.94
CA PRO A 190 -10.54 14.11 15.02
C PRO A 190 -10.71 13.14 16.20
N ALA A 191 -11.94 12.77 16.56
CA ALA A 191 -12.16 11.77 17.61
C ALA A 191 -11.73 10.36 17.16
N LEU A 192 -11.94 10.01 15.89
CA LEU A 192 -11.44 8.76 15.30
C LEU A 192 -9.90 8.72 15.32
N GLN A 193 -9.25 9.81 14.92
CA GLN A 193 -7.79 9.93 14.90
C GLN A 193 -7.20 9.80 16.30
N LEU A 194 -7.77 10.49 17.29
CA LEU A 194 -7.35 10.33 18.69
C LEU A 194 -7.54 8.88 19.18
N LYS A 195 -8.62 8.20 18.76
CA LYS A 195 -8.82 6.79 19.08
C LYS A 195 -7.74 5.91 18.45
N LEU A 196 -7.42 6.10 17.17
CA LEU A 196 -6.34 5.39 16.47
C LEU A 196 -4.98 5.60 17.14
N ILE A 197 -4.62 6.86 17.41
CA ILE A 197 -3.38 7.24 18.09
C ILE A 197 -3.30 6.58 19.48
N SER A 198 -4.40 6.56 20.25
CA SER A 198 -4.45 5.90 21.56
C SER A 198 -4.25 4.37 21.52
N GLN A 199 -4.26 3.77 20.32
CA GLN A 199 -4.00 2.34 20.10
C GLN A 199 -2.64 2.10 19.43
N GLY A 200 -1.80 3.13 19.32
CA GLY A 200 -0.49 3.04 18.69
C GLY A 200 -0.51 3.10 17.16
N SER A 201 -1.65 3.41 16.54
CA SER A 201 -1.75 3.54 15.09
C SER A 201 -1.21 4.89 14.62
N ALA A 202 -0.31 4.88 13.63
CA ALA A 202 0.22 6.10 13.04
C ALA A 202 -0.76 6.72 12.03
N VAL A 203 -0.94 8.04 12.12
CA VAL A 203 -1.68 8.90 11.18
C VAL A 203 -0.76 9.89 10.43
N ILE A 204 0.54 9.89 10.79
CA ILE A 204 1.62 10.50 10.03
C ILE A 204 2.91 9.70 10.27
N TYR A 205 3.78 9.57 9.26
CA TYR A 205 5.05 8.88 9.41
C TYR A 205 6.07 9.76 10.16
N VAL A 206 6.71 9.20 11.17
CA VAL A 206 7.83 9.80 11.92
C VAL A 206 8.85 8.72 12.21
N SER A 207 10.13 8.97 11.90
CA SER A 207 11.16 7.91 11.94
C SER A 207 11.74 7.61 13.32
N ASP A 208 11.65 8.54 14.26
CA ASP A 208 12.30 8.49 15.59
C ASP A 208 11.31 8.44 16.77
N VAL A 209 9.99 8.41 16.49
CA VAL A 209 8.94 8.37 17.52
C VAL A 209 8.03 7.16 17.30
N ALA A 210 8.46 6.01 17.84
CA ALA A 210 7.71 4.75 17.77
C ALA A 210 6.43 4.77 18.65
N PRO A 211 5.46 3.86 18.44
CA PRO A 211 4.22 3.80 19.23
C PRO A 211 4.40 3.68 20.75
N GLN A 212 5.55 3.16 21.21
CA GLN A 212 5.87 3.01 22.63
C GLN A 212 6.47 4.28 23.24
N HIS A 213 6.80 5.30 22.43
CA HIS A 213 7.39 6.54 22.89
C HIS A 213 6.37 7.36 23.71
N PRO A 214 6.73 7.95 24.86
CA PRO A 214 5.81 8.74 25.69
C PRO A 214 5.10 9.86 24.93
N ASP A 215 5.82 10.50 24.00
CA ASP A 215 5.29 11.60 23.19
C ASP A 215 4.61 11.17 21.89
N PHE A 216 4.45 9.87 21.62
CA PHE A 216 3.86 9.36 20.38
C PHE A 216 2.54 10.05 20.06
N ALA A 217 1.63 10.14 21.04
CA ALA A 217 0.34 10.75 20.83
C ALA A 217 0.41 12.24 20.47
N ALA A 218 1.26 12.99 21.16
CA ALA A 218 1.45 14.41 20.91
C ALA A 218 2.06 14.66 19.53
N VAL A 219 3.08 13.87 19.15
CA VAL A 219 3.75 13.97 17.85
C VAL A 219 2.81 13.61 16.70
N GLN A 220 2.04 12.53 16.83
CA GLN A 220 1.07 12.14 15.80
C GLN A 220 -0.01 13.21 15.63
N TRP A 221 -0.55 13.74 16.73
CA TRP A 221 -1.56 14.80 16.69
C TRP A 221 -1.01 16.11 16.11
N TRP A 222 0.18 16.54 16.53
CA TRP A 222 0.83 17.75 16.01
C TRP A 222 1.20 17.63 14.53
N GLY A 223 1.79 16.50 14.14
CA GLY A 223 2.15 16.20 12.76
C GLY A 223 0.95 16.18 11.83
N LEU A 224 -0.17 15.59 12.28
CA LEU A 224 -1.44 15.59 11.56
C LEU A 224 -1.96 17.01 11.27
N LEU A 225 -1.70 17.97 12.17
CA LEU A 225 -2.08 19.38 11.98
C LEU A 225 -1.10 20.16 11.09
N GLY A 226 -0.10 19.49 10.51
CA GLY A 226 0.93 20.10 9.68
C GLY A 226 2.17 20.54 10.46
N GLY A 227 2.25 20.24 11.75
CA GLY A 227 3.33 20.69 12.63
C GLY A 227 4.72 20.13 12.32
N LEU A 228 4.79 19.11 11.45
CA LEU A 228 6.04 18.50 10.98
C LEU A 228 6.36 18.86 9.51
N HIS A 229 5.53 19.69 8.87
CA HIS A 229 5.73 20.18 7.51
C HIS A 229 6.61 21.44 7.49
N GLY A 230 7.32 21.65 6.38
CA GLY A 230 8.21 22.78 6.17
C GLY A 230 9.50 22.76 7.02
N LEU A 231 9.75 21.68 7.76
CA LEU A 231 10.95 21.51 8.58
C LEU A 231 12.18 21.09 7.78
N ALA A 232 11.98 20.48 6.61
CA ALA A 232 13.04 20.01 5.74
C ALA A 232 12.63 20.13 4.27
N ALA A 233 13.57 20.55 3.42
CA ALA A 233 13.34 20.65 1.98
C ALA A 233 13.25 19.27 1.33
N THR A 234 12.65 19.21 0.13
CA THR A 234 12.59 17.99 -0.67
C THR A 234 13.99 17.42 -0.87
N PRO A 235 14.24 16.14 -0.52
CA PRO A 235 15.56 15.56 -0.67
C PRO A 235 15.95 15.44 -2.15
N GLU A 236 17.23 15.65 -2.44
CA GLU A 236 17.80 15.19 -3.72
C GLU A 236 17.57 13.67 -3.86
N PRO A 237 17.31 13.14 -5.07
CA PRO A 237 17.08 11.72 -5.27
C PRO A 237 18.34 10.92 -4.90
N ALA A 238 18.41 10.49 -3.65
CA ALA A 238 19.60 9.87 -3.08
C ALA A 238 19.22 8.76 -2.10
N ASN A 239 18.89 7.60 -2.67
CA ASN A 239 19.02 6.32 -1.96
C ASN A 239 19.98 5.41 -2.75
N LEU A 240 21.17 5.93 -3.04
CA LEU A 240 22.27 5.18 -3.66
C LEU A 240 23.19 4.65 -2.55
N ARG A 241 23.14 3.35 -2.27
CA ARG A 241 24.31 2.66 -1.68
C ARG A 241 25.26 2.29 -2.81
N GLY A 242 26.19 3.19 -3.09
CA GLY A 242 27.10 3.04 -4.23
C GLY A 242 26.38 3.20 -5.58
N PRO A 243 27.07 2.97 -6.70
CA PRO A 243 26.56 3.33 -8.02
C PRO A 243 25.36 2.49 -8.52
N ARG A 244 24.93 1.44 -7.79
CA ARG A 244 23.98 0.43 -8.30
C ARG A 244 22.96 -0.13 -7.31
N LEU A 245 23.02 0.16 -6.00
CA LEU A 245 22.04 -0.37 -5.05
C LEU A 245 21.05 0.74 -4.67
N THR A 246 19.81 0.54 -5.10
CA THR A 246 18.63 1.32 -4.69
C THR A 246 17.63 0.37 -4.05
N GLY A 247 17.01 0.76 -2.95
CA GLY A 247 16.03 -0.06 -2.24
C GLY A 247 15.23 0.73 -1.23
N GLN A 248 13.99 0.31 -0.99
CA GLN A 248 13.00 1.01 -0.18
C GLN A 248 13.09 0.74 1.33
N TYR A 249 13.88 -0.28 1.75
CA TYR A 249 13.78 -0.85 3.11
C TYR A 249 15.11 -0.96 3.86
N PHE A 250 16.14 -0.18 3.50
CA PHE A 250 17.46 -0.32 4.14
C PHE A 250 17.72 0.67 5.28
N ALA A 251 16.93 1.73 5.37
CA ALA A 251 17.01 2.77 6.38
C ALA A 251 15.63 3.44 6.50
N GLU A 252 15.41 4.16 7.59
CA GLU A 252 14.28 5.07 7.73
C GLU A 252 14.27 6.12 6.60
N PHE A 253 13.07 6.62 6.26
CA PHE A 253 12.98 7.72 5.30
C PHE A 253 13.71 8.96 5.85
N PRO A 254 14.66 9.53 5.08
CA PRO A 254 15.46 10.66 5.53
C PRO A 254 14.55 11.87 5.76
N LEU A 255 14.96 12.74 6.69
CA LEU A 255 14.27 14.02 6.97
C LEU A 255 12.82 13.86 7.51
N HIS A 256 12.48 12.69 8.06
CA HIS A 256 11.18 12.40 8.66
C HIS A 256 11.23 12.25 10.19
N ALA A 257 12.34 12.58 10.82
CA ALA A 257 12.46 12.62 12.28
C ALA A 257 11.69 13.82 12.86
N ALA A 258 11.16 13.68 14.08
CA ALA A 258 10.61 14.77 14.86
C ALA A 258 11.71 15.51 15.64
N GLU A 259 12.83 14.84 15.92
CA GLU A 259 14.02 15.40 16.58
C GLU A 259 13.66 16.10 17.90
N LEU A 260 12.87 15.44 18.75
CA LEU A 260 12.27 16.04 19.97
C LEU A 260 13.28 16.65 20.96
N SER A 261 14.56 16.25 20.88
CA SER A 261 15.63 16.82 21.69
C SER A 261 16.19 18.14 21.17
N LEU A 262 15.91 18.50 19.93
CA LEU A 262 16.39 19.73 19.30
C LEU A 262 15.38 20.87 19.51
N PRO A 263 15.88 22.10 19.73
CA PRO A 263 14.99 23.26 19.77
C PRO A 263 14.36 23.49 18.39
N LEU A 264 13.10 23.93 18.39
CA LEU A 264 12.44 24.50 17.20
C LEU A 264 13.13 25.83 16.84
N THR A 265 14.30 25.79 16.21
CA THR A 265 14.92 26.99 15.65
C THR A 265 14.26 27.31 14.32
N ALA A 266 13.57 28.46 14.30
CA ALA A 266 12.87 29.05 13.15
C ALA A 266 13.82 29.47 12.01
#